data_AF-A0A9X4DE52-F1
#
_entry.id   AF-A0A9X4DE52-F1
#
_cell.length_a   1.000
_cell.length_b   1.000
_cell.length_c   1.000
_cell.angle_alpha   90.00
_cell.angle_beta   90.00
_cell.angle_gamma   90.00
#
_symmetry.space_group_name_H-M   'P 1'
#
loop_
_entity.id
_entity.type
_entity.pdbx_description
1 polymer ?
#
loop_
_entity_poly.entity_id
_entity_poly.type
_entity_poly.pdbx_seq_one_letter_code
_entity_poly.pdbx_strand_id
1 'polypeptide(L)'
;MKQIAPFLLVAALSACGQSETPKQATNVPTVEELVADPARLRELRRQCKTERPTMGDVLCNRVAEATNKRFFGYGNTPYTPPKF
;
A
#
# COMPACT_ATOMS: atom_id res chain seq x y z
N MET A 1 -32.82 -25.80 -15.04
CA MET A 1 -31.56 -25.09 -15.32
C MET A 1 -31.74 -23.57 -15.17
N LYS A 2 -31.91 -23.05 -13.95
CA LYS A 2 -32.12 -21.59 -13.71
C LYS A 2 -31.44 -21.07 -12.44
N GLN A 3 -30.73 -21.95 -11.74
CA GLN A 3 -30.06 -21.71 -10.45
C GLN A 3 -28.52 -21.75 -10.56
N ILE A 4 -27.99 -21.99 -11.77
CA ILE A 4 -26.53 -22.05 -12.02
C ILE A 4 -25.95 -20.64 -12.20
N ALA A 5 -26.76 -19.71 -12.72
CA ALA A 5 -26.38 -18.32 -12.95
C ALA A 5 -25.90 -17.56 -11.70
N PRO A 6 -26.57 -17.63 -10.53
CA PRO A 6 -26.08 -16.90 -9.34
C PRO A 6 -24.78 -17.48 -8.78
N PHE A 7 -24.57 -18.80 -8.89
CA PHE A 7 -23.35 -19.45 -8.40
C PHE A 7 -22.08 -19.03 -9.16
N LEU A 8 -22.18 -18.82 -10.48
CA LEU A 8 -21.08 -18.29 -11.28
C LEU A 8 -20.72 -16.84 -10.92
N LEU A 9 -21.71 -16.04 -10.54
CA LEU A 9 -21.49 -14.65 -10.12
C LEU A 9 -20.71 -14.56 -8.80
N VAL A 10 -21.04 -15.42 -7.82
CA VAL A 10 -20.33 -15.45 -6.53
C VAL A 10 -18.89 -15.91 -6.69
N ALA A 11 -18.61 -16.86 -7.60
CA ALA A 11 -17.26 -17.30 -7.90
C ALA A 11 -16.40 -16.22 -8.58
N ALA A 12 -16.99 -15.36 -9.41
CA ALA A 12 -16.28 -14.22 -10.01
C ALA A 12 -15.95 -13.12 -8.97
N LEU A 13 -16.81 -12.94 -7.96
CA LEU A 13 -16.60 -11.96 -6.89
C LEU A 13 -15.51 -12.37 -5.89
N SER A 14 -15.27 -13.67 -5.67
CA SER A 14 -14.17 -14.14 -4.81
C SER A 14 -12.78 -14.02 -5.44
N ALA A 15 -12.70 -13.79 -6.76
CA ALA A 15 -11.46 -13.46 -7.46
C ALA A 15 -11.02 -11.99 -7.22
N CYS A 16 -11.90 -11.15 -6.68
CA CYS A 16 -11.56 -9.80 -6.24
C CYS A 16 -11.16 -9.83 -4.75
N GLY A 17 -9.97 -10.37 -4.48
CA GLY A 17 -9.14 -9.98 -3.33
C GLY A 17 -9.52 -10.58 -1.97
N GLN A 18 -9.20 -11.85 -1.75
CA GLN A 18 -8.59 -12.18 -0.46
C GLN A 18 -7.15 -11.70 -0.51
N SER A 19 -6.93 -10.47 -0.03
CA SER A 19 -5.59 -9.98 0.30
C SER A 19 -4.92 -11.04 1.16
N GLU A 20 -3.79 -11.51 0.66
CA GLU A 20 -3.06 -12.66 1.17
C GLU A 20 -2.92 -12.63 2.68
N THR A 21 -3.12 -13.82 3.27
CA THR A 21 -3.03 -14.12 4.70
C THR A 21 -1.86 -13.39 5.41
N PRO A 22 -1.98 -13.01 6.71
CA PRO A 22 -1.02 -12.16 7.44
C PRO A 22 0.41 -12.71 7.62
N LYS A 23 0.80 -13.82 6.99
CA LYS A 23 2.05 -14.53 7.29
C LYS A 23 3.32 -13.85 6.77
N GLN A 24 3.23 -12.92 5.81
CA GLN A 24 4.40 -12.16 5.32
C GLN A 24 4.64 -10.83 6.06
N ALA A 25 3.73 -10.42 6.96
CA ALA A 25 3.80 -9.13 7.63
C ALA A 25 4.92 -9.03 8.68
N THR A 26 5.60 -10.12 9.03
CA THR A 26 6.60 -10.15 10.11
C THR A 26 7.93 -9.47 9.78
N ASN A 27 8.23 -9.21 8.50
CA ASN A 27 9.51 -8.60 8.08
C ASN A 27 9.37 -7.30 7.28
N VAL A 28 8.16 -6.78 7.07
CA VAL A 28 7.97 -5.52 6.35
C VAL A 28 8.15 -4.37 7.35
N PRO A 29 9.15 -3.48 7.17
CA PRO A 29 9.37 -2.35 8.06
C PRO A 29 8.10 -1.52 8.23
N THR A 30 7.88 -0.92 9.39
CA THR A 30 6.78 0.02 9.63
C THR A 30 7.02 1.35 8.91
N VAL A 31 5.96 2.16 8.80
CA VAL A 31 6.05 3.50 8.19
C VAL A 31 7.01 4.36 9.01
N GLU A 32 6.91 4.30 10.33
CA GLU A 32 7.73 5.07 11.27
C GLU A 32 9.22 4.70 11.15
N GLU A 33 9.54 3.40 11.05
CA GLU A 33 10.91 2.94 10.82
C GLU A 33 11.47 3.43 9.48
N LEU A 34 10.66 3.42 8.42
CA LEU A 34 11.07 3.94 7.12
C LEU A 34 11.22 5.47 7.09
N VAL A 35 10.40 6.19 7.86
CA VAL A 35 10.52 7.65 8.02
C VAL A 35 11.80 7.99 8.79
N ALA A 36 12.15 7.19 9.80
CA ALA A 36 13.33 7.35 10.64
C ALA A 36 14.66 7.09 9.90
N ASP A 37 14.64 6.27 8.83
CA ASP A 37 15.81 6.04 7.96
C ASP A 37 15.57 6.49 6.51
N PRO A 38 15.85 7.78 6.19
CA PRO A 38 15.70 8.32 4.84
C PRO A 38 16.62 7.68 3.80
N ALA A 39 17.76 7.12 4.19
CA ALA A 39 18.69 6.51 3.24
C ALA A 39 18.11 5.19 2.73
N ARG A 40 17.65 4.34 3.65
CA ARG A 40 16.97 3.08 3.32
C ARG A 40 15.68 3.33 2.55
N LEU A 41 14.88 4.32 2.95
CA LEU A 41 13.65 4.67 2.24
C LEU A 41 13.90 5.10 0.79
N ARG A 42 14.98 5.85 0.52
CA ARG A 42 15.34 6.25 -0.85
C ARG A 42 15.71 5.06 -1.73
N GLU A 43 16.50 4.11 -1.22
CA GLU A 43 16.88 2.92 -1.99
C GLU A 43 15.67 2.04 -2.26
N LEU A 44 14.85 1.77 -1.24
CA LEU A 44 13.61 1.01 -1.42
C LEU A 44 12.65 1.69 -2.40
N ARG A 45 12.57 3.03 -2.39
CA ARG A 45 11.77 3.77 -3.38
C ARG A 45 12.32 3.60 -4.81
N ARG A 46 13.65 3.53 -4.99
CA ARG A 46 14.26 3.26 -6.30
C ARG A 46 13.90 1.85 -6.77
N GLN A 47 14.11 0.85 -5.91
CA GLN A 47 13.80 -0.54 -6.19
C GLN A 47 12.31 -0.73 -6.50
N CYS A 48 11.40 -0.15 -5.70
CA CYS A 48 9.96 -0.27 -5.93
C CYS A 48 9.47 0.31 -7.27
N LYS A 49 10.26 1.18 -7.93
CA LYS A 49 9.94 1.67 -9.28
C LYS A 49 10.30 0.65 -10.36
N THR A 50 11.37 -0.11 -10.16
CA THR A 50 11.93 -1.00 -11.18
C THR A 50 11.58 -2.47 -10.96
N GLU A 51 11.39 -2.86 -9.70
CA GLU A 51 11.34 -4.23 -9.21
C GLU A 51 10.07 -4.50 -8.39
N ARG A 52 9.00 -3.72 -8.61
CA ARG A 52 7.71 -3.88 -7.89
C ARG A 52 7.18 -5.33 -7.88
N PRO A 53 7.20 -6.10 -8.98
CA PRO A 53 6.69 -7.48 -8.98
C PRO A 53 7.46 -8.42 -8.06
N THR A 54 8.75 -8.14 -7.79
CA THR A 54 9.59 -8.98 -6.93
C THR A 54 9.58 -8.50 -5.47
N MET A 55 9.44 -7.19 -5.25
CA MET A 55 9.40 -6.59 -3.90
C MET A 55 8.07 -6.79 -3.18
N GLY A 56 6.97 -6.96 -3.93
CA GLY A 56 5.63 -7.12 -3.38
C GLY A 56 4.92 -5.80 -3.06
N ASP A 57 3.61 -5.79 -3.26
CA ASP A 57 2.80 -4.57 -3.14
C ASP A 57 2.74 -4.03 -1.72
N VAL A 58 2.72 -4.90 -0.71
CA VAL A 58 2.64 -4.48 0.70
C VAL A 58 3.85 -3.61 1.09
N LEU A 59 5.06 -4.02 0.71
CA LEU A 59 6.28 -3.27 0.99
C LEU A 59 6.29 -1.94 0.21
N CYS A 60 6.01 -1.98 -1.09
CA CYS A 60 6.08 -0.79 -1.92
C CYS A 60 4.98 0.25 -1.60
N ASN A 61 3.80 -0.20 -1.19
CA ASN A 61 2.75 0.69 -0.70
C ASN A 61 3.18 1.39 0.61
N ARG A 62 3.83 0.66 1.51
CA ARG A 62 4.33 1.25 2.76
C ARG A 62 5.50 2.23 2.54
N VAL A 63 6.38 1.93 1.60
CA VAL A 63 7.44 2.86 1.14
C VAL A 63 6.82 4.13 0.55
N ALA A 64 5.73 4.01 -0.21
CA ALA A 64 5.01 5.16 -0.74
C ALA A 64 4.38 5.99 0.39
N GLU A 65 3.73 5.34 1.36
CA GLU A 65 3.16 6.00 2.54
C GLU A 65 4.24 6.74 3.35
N ALA A 66 5.35 6.08 3.67
CA ALA A 66 6.48 6.70 4.37
C ALA A 66 7.04 7.91 3.60
N THR A 67 7.12 7.81 2.27
CA THR A 67 7.56 8.95 1.45
C THR A 67 6.58 10.11 1.52
N ASN A 68 5.28 9.84 1.40
CA ASN A 68 4.23 10.85 1.50
C ASN A 68 4.23 11.51 2.87
N LYS A 69 4.37 10.72 3.94
CA LYS A 69 4.42 11.20 5.32
C LYS A 69 5.58 12.15 5.58
N ARG A 70 6.75 11.93 4.95
CA ARG A 70 7.88 12.88 5.03
C ARG A 70 7.61 14.19 4.31
N PHE A 71 6.78 14.18 3.26
CA PHE A 71 6.52 15.36 2.45
C PHE A 71 5.30 16.16 2.95
N PHE A 72 4.18 15.49 3.17
CA PHE A 72 2.91 16.08 3.61
C PHE A 72 2.75 16.13 5.13
N GLY A 73 3.65 15.49 5.88
CA GLY A 73 3.48 15.30 7.32
C GLY A 73 2.37 14.29 7.63
N TYR A 74 1.83 14.36 8.85
CA TYR A 74 0.80 13.43 9.35
C TYR A 74 -0.62 13.80 8.90
N GLY A 75 -0.80 14.75 7.98
CA GLY A 75 -2.13 15.25 7.62
C GLY A 75 -2.79 16.12 8.69
N ASN A 76 -2.02 16.56 9.69
CA ASN A 76 -2.51 17.46 10.76
C ASN A 76 -2.50 18.94 10.34
N THR A 77 -2.25 19.24 9.07
CA THR A 77 -2.26 20.60 8.53
C THR A 77 -3.70 21.09 8.37
N PRO A 78 -4.15 22.13 9.09
CA PRO A 78 -5.50 22.66 8.94
C PRO A 78 -5.73 23.17 7.52
N TYR A 79 -6.88 22.84 6.95
CA TYR A 79 -7.29 23.42 5.67
C TYR A 79 -7.45 24.94 5.81
N THR A 80 -6.72 25.70 5.00
CA THR A 80 -6.78 27.17 5.00
C THR A 80 -7.32 27.64 3.64
N PRO A 81 -8.65 27.83 3.50
CA PRO A 81 -9.22 28.30 2.24
C PRO A 81 -8.78 29.75 1.93
N PRO A 82 -8.63 30.11 0.64
CA PRO A 82 -8.43 31.50 0.26
C PRO A 82 -9.65 32.35 0.64
N LYS A 83 -9.40 33.58 1.08
CA LYS A 83 -10.44 34.59 1.24
C LYS A 83 -10.66 35.20 -0.14
N PHE A 84 -11.77 34.85 -0.77
CA PHE A 84 -12.23 35.49 -2.00
C PHE A 84 -12.81 36.87 -1.70
#